data_AF-A0A0R3QZG7-F1
#
_entry.id   AF-A0A0R3QZG7-F1
#
_cell.length_a   1.000
_cell.length_b   1.000
_cell.length_c   1.000
_cell.angle_alpha   90.00
_cell.angle_beta   90.00
_cell.angle_gamma   90.00
#
_symmetry.space_group_name_H-M   'P 1'
#
loop_
_entity.id
_entity.type
_entity.pdbx_description
1 polymer ?
#
loop_
_entity_poly.entity_id
_entity_poly.type
_entity_poly.pdbx_seq_one_letter_code
_entity_poly.pdbx_strand_id
1 'polypeptide(L)' 'MENAAANDKCVPITMQMCRDIPYNMTLFPNILGHTKEEDASLEIHQFLPLVKVNYSFDSFFAVNNKFNNTKGTSE' A
#
# COMPACT_ATOMS: atom_id res chain seq x y z
N MET A 1 -7.47 12.31 -25.13
CA MET A 1 -7.62 11.45 -23.92
C MET A 1 -6.20 11.17 -23.47
N GLU A 2 -5.75 11.89 -22.46
CA GLU A 2 -4.36 11.84 -21.98
C GLU A 2 -4.06 10.43 -21.51
N ASN A 3 -3.14 9.77 -22.21
CA ASN A 3 -2.72 8.41 -21.93
C ASN A 3 -1.83 8.50 -20.69
N ALA A 4 -2.42 8.34 -19.51
CA ALA A 4 -1.71 8.26 -18.24
C ALA A 4 -0.91 6.94 -18.25
N ALA A 5 0.25 6.99 -18.90
CA ALA A 5 1.38 6.18 -18.50
C ALA A 5 1.68 6.60 -17.06
N ALA A 6 0.95 6.01 -16.11
CA ALA A 6 1.44 5.82 -14.76
C ALA A 6 2.84 5.28 -14.96
N ASN A 7 3.81 6.08 -14.54
CA ASN A 7 5.21 5.71 -14.58
C ASN A 7 5.26 4.36 -13.83
N ASP A 8 5.39 3.23 -14.54
CA ASP A 8 5.42 1.85 -14.00
C ASP A 8 6.70 1.61 -13.19
N LYS A 9 7.14 2.64 -12.45
CA LYS A 9 8.28 2.63 -11.58
C LYS A 9 7.78 2.28 -10.21
N CYS A 10 8.26 1.17 -9.69
CA CYS A 10 8.11 0.86 -8.29
C CYS A 10 8.71 2.02 -7.47
N VAL A 11 7.96 2.49 -6.47
CA VAL A 11 8.39 3.53 -5.53
C VAL A 11 8.60 2.91 -4.15
N PRO A 12 9.56 3.40 -3.34
CA PRO A 12 9.80 2.89 -2.01
C PRO A 12 8.60 3.15 -1.10
N ILE A 13 8.29 2.19 -0.24
CA ILE A 13 7.26 2.33 0.80
C ILE A 13 7.87 3.11 1.97
N THR A 14 7.29 4.26 2.26
CA THR A 14 7.66 5.13 3.39
C THR A 14 6.58 5.18 4.47
N MET A 15 5.37 4.68 4.18
CA MET A 15 4.27 4.53 5.14
C MET A 15 4.70 3.76 6.39
N GLN A 16 4.57 4.39 7.56
CA GLN A 16 5.03 3.81 8.84
C GLN A 16 4.30 2.52 9.20
N MET A 17 3.03 2.40 8.81
CA MET A 17 2.18 1.22 9.01
C MET A 17 2.64 -0.01 8.23
N CYS A 18 3.41 0.22 7.17
CA CYS A 18 3.77 -0.78 6.16
C CYS A 18 5.23 -1.24 6.31
N ARG A 19 5.93 -0.89 7.40
CA ARG A 19 7.38 -1.17 7.55
C ARG A 19 7.74 -2.63 7.85
N ASP A 20 6.78 -3.43 8.30
CA ASP A 20 6.99 -4.82 8.74
C ASP A 20 6.34 -5.85 7.78
N ILE A 21 6.35 -5.57 6.48
CA ILE A 21 5.85 -6.47 5.42
C ILE A 21 7.01 -6.98 4.55
N PRO A 22 6.86 -8.11 3.83
CA PRO A 22 7.97 -8.77 3.13
C PRO A 22 8.44 -8.05 1.84
N TYR A 23 8.04 -6.79 1.63
CA TYR A 23 8.39 -6.00 0.46
C TYR A 23 8.55 -4.52 0.85
N ASN A 24 9.41 -3.80 0.13
CA ASN A 24 9.75 -2.40 0.41
C ASN A 24 9.43 -1.44 -0.75
N MET A 25 8.83 -1.95 -1.83
CA MET A 25 8.48 -1.18 -3.01
C MET A 25 7.01 -1.42 -3.40
N THR A 26 6.36 -0.42 -3.98
CA THR A 26 4.96 -0.49 -4.41
C THR A 26 4.70 0.26 -5.71
N LEU A 27 3.52 0.07 -6.28
CA LEU A 27 3.04 0.76 -7.47
C LEU A 27 1.75 1.53 -7.17
N PHE A 28 1.59 2.65 -7.85
CA PHE A 28 0.36 3.42 -7.89
C PHE A 28 -0.22 3.45 -9.31
N PRO A 29 -1.55 3.43 -9.50
CA PRO A 29 -2.55 3.50 -8.45
C PRO A 29 -2.67 2.19 -7.63
N ASN A 30 -2.93 2.32 -6.32
CA ASN A 30 -3.25 1.16 -5.48
C ASN A 30 -4.70 0.69 -5.72
N ILE A 31 -5.12 -0.42 -5.10
CA ILE A 31 -6.46 -0.99 -5.38
C ILE A 31 -7.62 -0.10 -4.89
N LEU A 32 -7.33 0.89 -4.03
CA LEU A 32 -8.29 1.89 -3.57
C LEU A 32 -8.33 3.12 -4.49
N GLY A 33 -7.49 3.15 -5.54
CA GLY A 33 -7.45 4.22 -6.53
C GLY A 33 -6.58 5.42 -6.15
N HIS A 34 -5.86 5.36 -5.02
CA HIS A 34 -4.87 6.39 -4.69
C HIS A 34 -3.79 6.38 -5.77
N THR A 35 -3.40 7.56 -6.25
CA THR A 35 -2.34 7.71 -7.28
C THR A 35 -0.99 8.12 -6.68
N LYS A 36 -0.97 8.40 -5.37
CA LYS A 36 0.19 8.88 -4.62
C LYS A 36 0.25 8.23 -3.25
N GLU A 37 1.46 8.10 -2.72
CA GLU A 37 1.69 7.54 -1.39
C GLU A 37 1.12 8.42 -0.29
N GLU A 38 1.21 9.75 -0.43
CA GLU A 38 0.74 10.69 0.58
C GLU A 38 -0.77 10.55 0.82
N ASP A 39 -1.56 10.41 -0.26
CA ASP A 39 -3.01 10.23 -0.17
C ASP A 39 -3.36 8.92 0.54
N ALA A 40 -2.67 7.84 0.15
CA ALA A 40 -2.86 6.50 0.74
C ALA A 40 -2.41 6.44 2.22
N SER A 41 -1.35 7.17 2.58
CA SER A 41 -0.82 7.28 3.95
C SER A 41 -1.79 8.03 4.87
N LEU A 42 -2.56 8.98 4.36
CA LEU A 42 -3.60 9.64 5.15
C LEU A 42 -4.78 8.71 5.45
N GLU A 43 -5.20 7.91 4.47
CA GLU A 43 -6.38 7.04 4.61
C GLU A 43 -6.10 5.76 5.41
N ILE A 44 -4.89 5.18 5.32
CA ILE A 44 -4.54 3.94 6.05
C ILE A 44 -4.70 4.08 7.57
N HIS A 45 -4.56 5.30 8.11
CA HIS A 45 -4.80 5.59 9.53
C HIS A 45 -6.23 5.28 9.99
N GLN A 46 -7.22 5.31 9.10
CA GLN A 46 -8.61 4.95 9.43
C GLN A 46 -8.78 3.45 9.73
N PHE A 47 -7.85 2.63 9.25
CA PHE A 47 -7.86 1.18 9.45
C PHE A 47 -7.08 0.74 10.71
N LEU A 48 -6.39 1.67 11.38
CA LEU A 48 -5.68 1.41 12.64
C LEU A 48 -6.54 0.73 13.72
N PRO A 49 -7.80 1.13 13.97
CA PRO A 49 -8.62 0.47 14.98
C PRO A 49 -8.88 -1.00 14.63
N LEU A 50 -9.06 -1.33 13.35
CA LEU A 50 -9.31 -2.71 12.90
C LEU A 50 -8.11 -3.62 13.15
N VAL A 51 -6.90 -3.12 12.89
CA VAL A 51 -5.65 -3.83 13.18
C VAL A 51 -5.43 -3.99 14.69
N LYS A 52 -5.74 -2.96 15.49
CA LYS A 52 -5.56 -3.01 16.96
C LYS A 52 -6.54 -3.95 17.67
N VAL A 53 -7.79 -4.03 17.21
CA VAL A 53 -8.82 -4.86 17.83
C VAL A 53 -8.59 -6.34 17.52
N ASN A 54 -8.09 -6.66 16.33
CA ASN A 54 -7.77 -8.01 15.92
C ASN A 54 -6.37 -8.02 15.29
N TYR A 55 -5.34 -8.03 16.14
CA TYR A 55 -3.92 -8.00 15.75
C TYR A 55 -3.48 -9.36 15.18
N SER A 56 -4.22 -9.88 14.21
CA SER A 56 -3.83 -11.05 13.45
C SER A 56 -2.89 -10.63 12.32
N PHE A 57 -1.96 -11.52 11.99
CA PHE A 57 -1.09 -11.34 10.84
C PHE A 57 -1.91 -11.11 9.55
N ASP A 58 -3.04 -11.81 9.43
CA ASP A 58 -3.92 -11.74 8.27
C ASP A 58 -4.61 -10.38 8.10
N SER A 59 -5.12 -9.78 9.19
CA SER A 59 -5.81 -8.48 9.11
C SER A 59 -4.82 -7.36 8.77
N PHE A 60 -3.63 -7.39 9.37
CA PHE A 60 -2.53 -6.48 9.05
C PHE A 60 -2.10 -6.62 7.59
N PHE A 61 -1.85 -7.84 7.13
CA PHE A 61 -1.41 -8.10 5.75
C PHE A 61 -2.49 -7.70 4.73
N ALA A 62 -3.76 -8.00 5.02
CA ALA A 62 -4.88 -7.63 4.17
C ALA A 62 -4.99 -6.11 4.02
N VAL A 63 -4.88 -5.33 5.10
CA VAL A 63 -4.89 -3.87 5.02
C VAL A 63 -3.71 -3.37 4.18
N ASN A 64 -2.49 -3.80 4.48
CA ASN A 64 -1.30 -3.34 3.77
C ASN A 64 -1.35 -3.60 2.25
N ASN A 65 -1.85 -4.76 1.82
CA ASN A 65 -1.99 -5.09 0.39
C ASN A 65 -3.06 -4.24 -0.32
N LYS A 66 -3.99 -3.61 0.42
CA LYS A 66 -4.92 -2.66 -0.20
C LYS A 66 -4.23 -1.33 -0.55
N PHE A 67 -3.34 -0.89 0.33
CA PHE A 67 -2.65 0.38 0.20
C PHE A 67 -1.39 0.29 -0.66
N ASN A 68 -0.79 -0.90 -0.76
CA ASN A 68 0.40 -1.16 -1.55
C ASN A 68 0.09 -2.24 -2.61
N ASN A 69 0.03 -1.85 -3.88
CA ASN A 69 -0.13 -2.80 -4.98
C ASN A 69 1.25 -3.38 -5.33
N THR A 70 1.53 -4.61 -4.88
CA THR A 70 2.73 -5.33 -5.29
C THR A 70 2.47 -6.00 -6.63
N LYS A 71 3.04 -5.49 -7.72
CA LYS A 71 3.50 -6.42 -8.74
C LYS A 71 4.81 -6.98 -8.21
N GLY A 72 4.82 -8.27 -7.91
CA GLY A 72 6.03 -8.97 -7.50
C GLY A 72 7.15 -8.61 -8.46
N THR A 73 8.14 -7.87 -7.99
CA THR A 73 9.46 -7.92 -8.58
C THR A 73 9.99 -9.29 -8.19
N SER A 74 9.87 -10.21 -9.16
CA SER A 74 10.66 -11.43 -9.36
C SER A 74 11.55 -11.87 -8.18
N GLU A 75 11.20 -13.05 -7.65
CA GLU A 75 12.02 -13.96 -6.83
C GLU A 75 12.40 -13.52 -5.40
#